data_AF-A0A1V5UT15-F1
#
_entry.id   AF-A0A1V5UT15-F1
#
_cell.length_a   1.000
_cell.length_b   1.000
_cell.length_c   1.000
_cell.angle_alpha   90.00
_cell.angle_beta   90.00
_cell.angle_gamma   90.00
#
_symmetry.space_group_name_H-M   'P 1'
#
loop_
_entity.id
_entity.type
_entity.pdbx_description
1 polymer ?
#
loop_
_entity_poly.entity_id
_entity_poly.type
_entity_poly.pdbx_seq_one_letter_code
_entity_poly.pdbx_strand_id
1 'polypeptide(L)'
;MKEYMSIVFIQNEEAEEPLNILEAQGKGAALQYLRQWDYGEDDGETYPENPAGSGDSTYREGNYIMSYNSSMGYIGLCKIITSACTGVSR
;
A
#
# COMPACT_ATOMS: atom_id res chain seq x y z
N MET A 1 18.81 1.48 -0.46
CA MET A 1 17.95 0.85 -1.51
C MET A 1 16.51 1.27 -1.22
N LYS A 2 15.58 1.14 -2.17
CA LYS A 2 14.16 1.40 -1.88
C LYS A 2 13.54 0.10 -1.43
N GLU A 3 12.87 0.12 -0.29
CA GLU A 3 12.11 -1.00 0.24
C GLU A 3 10.63 -0.61 0.27
N TYR A 4 9.76 -1.59 0.06
CA TYR A 4 8.32 -1.41 0.03
C TYR A 4 7.73 -2.15 1.22
N MET A 5 7.30 -1.41 2.24
CA MET A 5 6.64 -1.98 3.41
C MET A 5 5.15 -2.10 3.12
N SER A 6 4.61 -3.32 3.17
CA SER A 6 3.17 -3.56 3.11
C SER A 6 2.54 -3.13 4.42
N ILE A 7 1.67 -2.11 4.36
CA ILE A 7 0.94 -1.59 5.52
C ILE A 7 -0.31 -2.43 5.77
N VAL A 8 -1.07 -2.66 4.71
CA VAL A 8 -2.31 -3.44 4.77
C VAL A 8 -2.60 -4.02 3.39
N PHE A 9 -3.13 -5.23 3.38
CA PHE A 9 -3.63 -5.89 2.18
C PHE A 9 -4.97 -6.55 2.49
N ILE A 10 -6.04 -6.01 1.90
CA ILE A 10 -7.42 -6.40 2.15
C ILE A 10 -7.96 -7.10 0.91
N GLN A 11 -8.62 -8.24 1.10
CA GLN A 11 -9.08 -9.11 0.02
C GLN A 11 -10.48 -9.66 0.32
N ASN A 12 -11.16 -10.14 -0.73
CA ASN A 12 -12.49 -10.75 -0.66
C ASN A 12 -13.51 -9.75 -0.09
N GLU A 13 -14.40 -10.21 0.80
CA GLU A 13 -15.49 -9.40 1.38
C GLU A 13 -14.99 -8.16 2.13
N GLU A 14 -13.84 -8.25 2.79
CA GLU A 14 -13.27 -7.11 3.52
C GLU A 14 -12.83 -5.98 2.59
N ALA A 15 -12.54 -6.29 1.31
CA ALA A 15 -12.16 -5.29 0.32
C ALA A 15 -13.36 -4.50 -0.21
N GLU A 16 -14.59 -4.91 0.07
CA GLU A 16 -15.80 -4.27 -0.44
C GLU A 16 -15.89 -2.80 0.00
N GLU A 17 -15.66 -2.50 1.28
CA GLU A 17 -15.69 -1.14 1.80
C GLU A 17 -14.64 -0.21 1.17
N PRO A 18 -13.32 -0.53 1.19
CA PRO A 18 -12.31 0.33 0.56
C PRO A 18 -12.46 0.43 -0.97
N LEU A 19 -12.95 -0.62 -1.65
CA LEU A 19 -13.25 -0.56 -3.09
C LEU A 19 -14.47 0.32 -3.38
N ASN A 20 -15.51 0.27 -2.54
CA ASN A 20 -16.66 1.17 -2.65
C ASN A 20 -16.26 2.63 -2.44
N ILE A 21 -15.37 2.91 -1.47
CA ILE A 21 -14.79 4.25 -1.27
C ILE A 21 -14.01 4.68 -2.52
N LEU A 22 -13.23 3.78 -3.12
CA LEU A 22 -12.49 4.05 -4.35
C LEU A 22 -13.41 4.43 -5.51
N GLU A 23 -14.51 3.70 -5.69
CA GLU A 23 -15.47 3.97 -6.77
C GLU A 23 -16.31 5.22 -6.52
N ALA A 24 -16.75 5.45 -5.29
CA ALA A 24 -17.64 6.57 -4.95
C ALA A 24 -16.90 7.90 -4.73
N GLN A 25 -15.72 7.88 -4.12
CA GLN A 25 -14.97 9.07 -3.69
C GLN A 25 -13.62 9.23 -4.39
N GLY A 26 -13.16 8.21 -5.10
CA GLY A 26 -11.93 8.23 -5.87
C GLY A 26 -10.70 7.73 -5.11
N LYS A 27 -9.57 7.68 -5.84
CA LYS A 27 -8.34 7.03 -5.39
C LYS A 27 -7.70 7.68 -4.16
N GLY A 28 -7.79 9.01 -4.04
CA GLY A 28 -7.24 9.74 -2.89
C GLY A 28 -7.95 9.40 -1.58
N ALA A 29 -9.29 9.31 -1.62
CA ALA A 29 -10.09 8.95 -0.46
C ALA A 29 -9.83 7.50 -0.03
N ALA A 30 -9.76 6.56 -0.98
CA ALA A 30 -9.41 5.17 -0.68
C ALA A 30 -8.00 5.03 -0.09
N LEU A 31 -7.02 5.75 -0.64
CA LEU A 31 -5.66 5.77 -0.09
C LEU A 31 -5.66 6.32 1.34
N GLN A 32 -6.37 7.41 1.60
CA GLN A 32 -6.49 7.98 2.95
C GLN A 32 -7.17 7.01 3.93
N TYR A 33 -8.20 6.29 3.50
CA TYR A 33 -8.86 5.26 4.30
C TYR A 33 -7.87 4.15 4.68
N LEU A 34 -7.09 3.63 3.73
CA LEU A 34 -6.09 2.59 4.01
C LEU A 34 -4.95 3.06 4.93
N ARG A 35 -4.66 4.36 4.96
CA ARG A 35 -3.64 4.92 5.86
C ARG A 35 -4.01 4.84 7.33
N GLN A 36 -5.26 4.53 7.69
CA GLN A 36 -5.63 4.31 9.10
C GLN A 36 -4.93 3.09 9.72
N TRP A 37 -4.43 2.16 8.89
CA TRP A 37 -3.62 1.02 9.31
C TRP A 37 -2.10 1.30 9.32
N ASP A 38 -1.65 2.50 8.93
CA ASP A 38 -0.24 2.90 9.06
C ASP A 38 0.06 3.29 10.52
N TYR A 39 0.33 2.30 11.37
CA TYR A 39 0.64 2.50 12.79
C TYR A 39 2.07 2.99 13.03
N GLY A 40 2.97 2.94 12.04
CA GLY A 40 4.37 3.32 12.21
C GLY A 40 5.34 2.52 11.34
N GLU A 41 6.63 2.56 11.70
CA GLU A 41 7.73 2.07 10.85
C GLU A 41 8.05 0.57 10.98
N ASP A 42 7.37 -0.21 11.85
CA ASP A 42 7.83 -1.58 12.19
C ASP A 42 6.80 -2.72 12.05
N ASP A 43 5.57 -2.47 11.57
CA ASP A 43 4.51 -3.50 11.61
C ASP A 43 4.24 -4.22 10.28
N GLY A 44 5.02 -3.93 9.22
CA GLY A 44 4.75 -4.42 7.86
C GLY A 44 5.86 -5.27 7.24
N GLU A 45 5.48 -6.27 6.44
CA GLU A 45 6.42 -7.05 5.62
C GLU A 45 7.07 -6.13 4.56
N THR A 46 8.41 -6.13 4.51
CA THR A 46 9.17 -5.32 3.55
C THR A 46 9.61 -6.14 2.34
N TYR A 47 9.40 -5.57 1.16
CA TYR A 47 9.78 -6.17 -0.12
C TYR A 47 10.86 -5.33 -0.82
N PRO A 48 11.81 -5.95 -1.52
CA PRO A 48 12.83 -5.23 -2.30
C PRO A 48 12.24 -4.57 -3.56
N GLU A 49 11.05 -4.99 -4.00
CA GLU A 49 10.37 -4.52 -5.20
C GLU A 49 8.89 -4.24 -4.90
N ASN A 50 8.24 -3.46 -5.79
CA ASN A 50 6.82 -3.13 -5.63
C ASN A 50 5.99 -4.44 -5.75
N PRO A 51 5.18 -4.80 -4.75
CA PRO A 51 4.39 -6.03 -4.78
C PRO A 51 3.20 -5.99 -5.75
N ALA A 52 2.95 -4.87 -6.44
CA ALA A 52 1.90 -4.77 -7.43
C ALA A 52 2.11 -5.75 -8.60
N GLY A 53 1.10 -6.58 -8.88
CA GLY A 53 1.06 -7.45 -10.05
C GLY A 53 0.88 -6.65 -11.35
N SER A 54 1.22 -7.26 -12.49
CA SER A 54 1.11 -6.63 -13.82
C SER A 54 -0.33 -6.26 -14.23
N GLY A 55 -1.33 -6.89 -13.60
CA GLY A 55 -2.76 -6.59 -13.80
C GLY A 55 -3.33 -5.54 -12.84
N ASP A 56 -2.51 -5.04 -11.90
CA ASP A 56 -3.00 -4.17 -10.84
C ASP A 56 -3.06 -2.72 -11.29
N SER A 57 -4.12 -2.03 -10.89
CA SER A 57 -4.12 -0.58 -10.92
C SER A 57 -3.33 -0.06 -9.72
N THR A 58 -2.41 0.87 -9.97
CA THR A 58 -1.64 1.52 -8.92
C THR A 58 -1.99 3.00 -8.84
N TYR A 59 -1.94 3.54 -7.62
CA TYR A 59 -2.06 4.95 -7.33
C TYR A 59 -1.00 5.34 -6.32
N ARG A 60 -0.26 6.42 -6.59
CA ARG A 60 0.84 6.86 -5.75
C ARG A 60 0.58 8.25 -5.23
N GLU A 61 0.76 8.42 -3.92
CA GLU A 61 0.74 9.72 -3.24
C GLU A 61 1.94 9.81 -2.28
N GLY A 62 2.92 10.66 -2.61
CA GLY A 62 4.16 10.77 -1.86
C GLY A 62 4.95 9.45 -1.80
N ASN A 63 5.07 8.92 -0.58
CA ASN A 63 5.72 7.64 -0.29
C ASN A 63 4.74 6.47 -0.23
N TYR A 64 3.45 6.69 -0.42
CA TYR A 64 2.46 5.61 -0.40
C TYR A 64 2.11 5.17 -1.81
N ILE A 65 2.00 3.85 -2.00
CA ILE A 65 1.53 3.20 -3.22
C ILE A 65 0.34 2.34 -2.83
N MET A 66 -0.83 2.69 -3.35
CA MET A 66 -2.02 1.87 -3.29
C MET A 66 -2.09 0.99 -4.55
N SER A 67 -2.30 -0.30 -4.37
CA SER A 67 -2.48 -1.29 -5.44
C SER A 67 -3.85 -1.92 -5.30
N TYR A 68 -4.63 -1.98 -6.36
CA TYR A 68 -6.00 -2.48 -6.30
C TYR A 68 -6.42 -3.17 -7.59
N ASN A 69 -7.34 -4.11 -7.44
CA ASN A 69 -8.00 -4.79 -8.54
C ASN A 69 -9.46 -5.05 -8.15
N SER A 70 -10.36 -4.18 -8.61
CA SER A 70 -11.79 -4.29 -8.32
C SER A 70 -12.39 -5.58 -8.88
N SER A 71 -11.86 -6.12 -9.98
CA SER A 71 -12.34 -7.37 -10.59
C SER A 71 -11.94 -8.62 -9.80
N MET A 72 -10.81 -8.57 -9.10
CA MET A 72 -10.36 -9.66 -8.23
C MET A 72 -10.70 -9.43 -6.74
N GLY A 73 -11.26 -8.27 -6.40
CA GLY A 73 -11.72 -7.97 -5.04
C GLY A 73 -10.58 -7.80 -4.04
N TYR A 74 -9.52 -7.09 -4.41
CA TYR A 74 -8.46 -6.73 -3.44
C TYR A 74 -7.97 -5.30 -3.60
N ILE A 75 -7.45 -4.79 -2.49
CA ILE A 75 -6.83 -3.48 -2.38
C ILE A 75 -5.80 -3.49 -1.26
N GLY A 76 -4.66 -2.88 -1.50
CA GLY A 76 -3.55 -2.82 -0.55
C GLY A 76 -2.84 -1.48 -0.58
N LEU A 77 -2.11 -1.22 0.50
CA LEU A 77 -1.30 -0.04 0.67
C LEU A 77 0.12 -0.45 1.04
N CYS A 78 1.08 0.09 0.30
CA CYS A 78 2.50 -0.03 0.56
C CYS A 78 3.11 1.35 0.82
N LYS A 79 4.14 1.39 1.65
CA LYS A 79 4.93 2.58 1.93
C LYS A 79 6.36 2.36 1.44
N ILE A 80 6.84 3.28 0.63
CA ILE A 80 8.23 3.31 0.16
C ILE A 80 9.08 3.82 1.31
N ILE A 81 9.85 2.92 1.90
CA ILE A 81 10.85 3.26 2.89
C ILE A 81 12.17 3.46 2.15
N THR A 82 12.74 4.64 2.33
CA THR A 82 14.14 4.84 1.97
C THR A 82 14.94 4.41 3.18
N SER A 83 15.33 3.14 3.20
CA SER A 83 16.37 2.68 4.11
C SER A 83 17.64 3.41 3.69
N ALA A 84 17.88 4.55 4.35
CA ALA A 84 19.19 5.16 4.36
C ALA A 84 20.11 4.06 4.88
N CYS A 85 21.13 3.68 4.11
CA CYS A 85 22.16 2.80 4.62
C CYS A 85 22.66 3.38 5.94
N THR A 86 22.19 2.84 7.05
CA THR A 86 22.73 3.09 8.38
C THR A 86 24.08 2.38 8.36
N GLY A 87 25.06 3.07 7.78
CA GLY A 87 26.46 2.75 7.92
C GLY A 87 26.79 2.91 9.39
N VAL A 88 26.57 1.85 10.17
CA VAL A 88 27.20 1.72 11.48
C VAL A 88 28.67 1.44 11.20
N SER A 89 29.44 2.51 11.03
CA SER A 89 30.89 2.45 11.17
C SER A 89 31.18 2.19 12.65
N ARG A 90 31.73 1.00 12.95
CA ARG A 90 32.54 0.76 14.14
C ARG A 90 33.95 0.41 13.71
#